data_AF-A0A3A5UKC9-F1
#
_entry.id   AF-A0A3A5UKC9-F1
#
_cell.length_a   1.000
_cell.length_b   1.000
_cell.length_c   1.000
_cell.angle_alpha   90.00
_cell.angle_beta   90.00
_cell.angle_gamma   90.00
#
_symmetry.space_group_name_H-M   'P 1'
#
loop_
_entity.id
_entity.type
_entity.pdbx_description
1 polymer ?
#
loop_
_entity_poly.entity_id
_entity_poly.type
_entity_poly.pdbx_seq_one_letter_code
_entity_poly.pdbx_strand_id
1 'polypeptide(L)'
;MSESDSEVIPEKKDESVDLGFSMRMDESQSEAELPPDLFAVRPDTKGPRSIGVLLILGALVLLGQAYGDIGLHNAADLSDEEVGLILEVPNSQGDGSSEVTTEEYQTFHDAARESGGYALRGYGLVLASLLLIAGGVMLILLNGLGAKLAVSGATLGLVSGTAGSLMVKGAADTHLEGVLLLTYEITTYLCGVCMVMCLGMAALPMINARARLALYPEHKVTLSTETD
;
A
#
# COMPACT_ATOMS: atom_id res chain seq x y z
N MET A 1 13.41 -105.23 -0.43
CA MET A 1 14.42 -105.01 -1.48
C MET A 1 14.17 -103.62 -2.03
N SER A 2 15.24 -102.81 -2.10
CA SER A 2 15.39 -101.41 -2.53
C SER A 2 14.85 -100.28 -1.63
N GLU A 3 15.79 -99.73 -0.85
CA GLU A 3 15.89 -98.32 -0.43
C GLU A 3 15.73 -97.34 -1.60
N SER A 4 15.21 -96.14 -1.32
CA SER A 4 15.73 -94.90 -1.92
C SER A 4 15.50 -93.73 -0.98
N ASP A 5 16.61 -93.18 -0.50
CA ASP A 5 16.74 -91.96 0.30
C ASP A 5 16.09 -90.74 -0.36
N SER A 6 15.56 -89.83 0.44
CA SER A 6 15.39 -88.43 0.06
C SER A 6 15.56 -87.53 1.30
N GLU A 7 16.74 -86.92 1.33
CA GLU A 7 17.28 -85.86 2.17
C GLU A 7 16.36 -85.05 3.10
N VAL A 8 16.85 -84.94 4.34
CA VAL A 8 16.55 -83.89 5.30
C VAL A 8 17.11 -82.56 4.79
N ILE A 9 16.23 -81.61 4.50
CA ILE A 9 16.59 -80.19 4.36
C ILE A 9 15.97 -79.46 5.58
N PRO A 10 16.77 -78.86 6.47
CA PRO A 10 16.23 -78.16 7.64
C PRO A 10 15.54 -76.87 7.20
N GLU A 11 14.25 -76.76 7.51
CA GLU A 11 13.51 -75.53 7.30
C GLU A 11 14.08 -74.42 8.19
N LYS A 12 14.43 -73.33 7.52
CA LYS A 12 15.11 -72.14 8.02
C LYS A 12 14.28 -71.54 9.15
N LYS A 13 14.84 -71.42 10.36
CA LYS A 13 14.29 -70.57 11.41
C LYS A 13 14.37 -69.12 10.93
N ASP A 14 13.27 -68.61 10.38
CA ASP A 14 13.06 -67.18 10.32
C ASP A 14 12.66 -66.73 11.73
N GLU A 15 13.64 -66.22 12.49
CA GLU A 15 13.39 -65.40 13.67
C GLU A 15 12.66 -64.13 13.23
N SER A 16 11.35 -64.20 13.08
CA SER A 16 10.52 -63.01 13.25
C SER A 16 10.66 -62.61 14.71
N VAL A 17 11.50 -61.61 14.98
CA VAL A 17 11.57 -60.95 16.27
C VAL A 17 10.17 -60.44 16.59
N ASP A 18 9.46 -61.15 17.47
CA ASP A 18 8.19 -60.72 18.04
C ASP A 18 8.52 -59.57 19.00
N LEU A 19 8.66 -58.37 18.43
CA LEU A 19 8.71 -57.13 19.18
C LEU A 19 7.31 -56.99 19.80
N GLY A 20 7.14 -57.55 21.01
CA GLY A 20 5.88 -57.66 21.77
C GLY A 20 5.18 -56.34 22.13
N PHE A 21 5.37 -55.31 21.33
CA PHE A 21 4.61 -54.07 21.31
C PHE A 21 3.50 -54.17 20.26
N SER A 22 2.42 -54.86 20.61
CA SER A 22 1.13 -54.60 19.98
C SER A 22 0.67 -53.23 20.48
N MET A 23 0.86 -52.20 19.68
CA MET A 23 0.28 -50.88 19.93
C MET A 23 -1.23 -50.99 19.69
N ARG A 24 -1.95 -51.51 20.69
CA ARG A 24 -3.41 -51.43 20.75
C ARG A 24 -3.74 -49.96 20.99
N MET A 25 -4.20 -49.28 19.94
CA MET A 25 -4.93 -48.03 20.13
C MET A 25 -6.17 -48.38 20.94
N ASP A 26 -6.22 -47.86 22.16
CA ASP A 26 -7.40 -47.94 23.00
C ASP A 26 -8.46 -47.03 22.37
N GLU A 27 -9.57 -47.61 21.88
CA GLU A 27 -10.69 -46.86 21.29
C GLU A 27 -11.35 -45.92 22.32
N SER A 28 -10.95 -45.98 23.60
CA SER A 28 -11.35 -45.05 24.66
C SER A 28 -10.41 -43.84 24.83
N GLN A 29 -9.37 -43.70 24.00
CA GLN A 29 -8.64 -42.44 23.94
C GLN A 29 -9.57 -41.38 23.35
N SER A 30 -10.01 -40.47 24.22
CA SER A 30 -10.65 -39.21 23.82
C SER A 30 -9.84 -38.65 22.67
N GLU A 31 -10.46 -38.56 21.48
CA GLU A 31 -9.91 -37.77 20.40
C GLU A 31 -9.50 -36.44 21.02
N ALA A 32 -8.26 -36.02 20.78
CA ALA A 32 -7.79 -34.74 21.29
C ALA A 32 -8.69 -33.68 20.66
N GLU A 33 -9.72 -33.24 21.39
CA GLU A 33 -10.58 -32.13 20.99
C GLU A 33 -9.63 -30.96 20.76
N LEU A 34 -9.37 -30.67 19.48
CA LEU A 34 -8.63 -29.50 19.08
C LEU A 34 -9.35 -28.32 19.74
N PRO A 35 -8.68 -27.57 20.63
CA PRO A 35 -9.36 -26.49 21.33
C PRO A 35 -9.97 -25.58 20.27
N PRO A 36 -11.27 -25.24 20.36
CA PRO A 36 -11.98 -24.48 19.32
C PRO A 36 -11.37 -23.10 19.05
N ASP A 37 -10.45 -22.65 19.92
CA ASP A 37 -9.69 -21.40 19.81
C ASP A 37 -8.38 -21.52 18.99
N LEU A 38 -7.96 -22.73 18.58
CA LEU A 38 -6.69 -22.90 17.83
C LEU A 38 -6.74 -22.25 16.44
N PHE A 39 -7.93 -22.22 15.82
CA PHE A 39 -8.15 -21.61 14.50
C PHE A 39 -8.96 -20.30 14.57
N ALA A 40 -9.26 -19.79 15.76
CA ALA A 40 -10.05 -18.57 15.91
C ALA A 40 -9.23 -17.33 15.51
N VAL A 41 -9.75 -16.57 14.54
CA VAL A 41 -9.13 -15.33 14.07
C VAL A 41 -9.26 -14.26 15.15
N ARG A 42 -8.17 -14.00 15.90
CA ARG A 42 -8.17 -12.98 16.95
C ARG A 42 -8.11 -11.56 16.37
N PRO A 43 -8.92 -10.62 16.90
CA PRO A 43 -8.91 -9.23 16.46
C PRO A 43 -7.54 -8.60 16.72
N ASP A 44 -7.00 -7.91 15.71
CA ASP A 44 -5.76 -7.14 15.83
C ASP A 44 -6.07 -5.65 15.88
N THR A 45 -5.90 -5.06 17.06
CA THR A 45 -6.10 -3.61 17.30
C THR A 45 -4.85 -2.78 17.01
N LYS A 46 -3.67 -3.40 16.93
CA LYS A 46 -2.41 -2.69 16.70
C LYS A 46 -2.26 -2.34 15.22
N GLY A 47 -2.61 -3.26 14.31
CA GLY A 47 -2.57 -3.04 12.86
C GLY A 47 -3.27 -1.75 12.41
N PRO A 48 -4.59 -1.60 12.66
CA PRO A 48 -5.32 -0.38 12.30
C PRO A 48 -4.76 0.90 12.92
N ARG A 49 -4.30 0.86 14.18
CA ARG A 49 -3.70 2.02 14.86
C ARG A 49 -2.40 2.46 14.20
N SER A 50 -1.51 1.51 13.90
CA SER A 50 -0.24 1.81 13.22
C SER A 50 -0.47 2.39 11.83
N ILE A 51 -1.41 1.83 11.08
CA ILE A 51 -1.81 2.37 9.77
C ILE A 51 -2.37 3.79 9.92
N GLY A 52 -3.22 4.04 10.92
CA GLY A 52 -3.74 5.38 11.20
C GLY A 52 -2.65 6.42 11.43
N VAL A 53 -1.60 6.09 12.20
CA VAL A 53 -0.44 6.98 12.41
C VAL A 53 0.32 7.24 11.11
N LEU A 54 0.58 6.18 10.32
CA LEU A 54 1.28 6.31 9.04
C LEU A 54 0.51 7.18 8.04
N LEU A 55 -0.82 7.05 7.99
CA LEU A 55 -1.68 7.86 7.13
C LEU A 55 -1.68 9.33 7.54
N ILE A 56 -1.66 9.64 8.84
CA ILE A 56 -1.57 11.03 9.33
C ILE A 56 -0.22 11.64 8.92
N LEU A 57 0.89 10.93 9.14
CA LEU A 57 2.21 11.41 8.75
C LEU A 57 2.33 11.61 7.23
N GLY A 58 1.82 10.67 6.45
CA GLY A 58 1.75 10.79 4.99
C GLY A 58 0.91 11.99 4.54
N ALA A 59 -0.24 12.21 5.17
CA ALA A 59 -1.12 13.33 4.85
C ALA A 59 -0.49 14.70 5.17
N LEU A 60 0.37 14.79 6.19
CA LEU A 60 1.12 16.02 6.46
C LEU A 60 2.13 16.34 5.34
N VAL A 61 2.79 15.31 4.80
CA VAL A 61 3.69 15.48 3.64
C VAL A 61 2.89 15.94 2.41
N LEU A 62 1.74 15.32 2.15
CA LEU A 62 0.85 15.70 1.05
C LEU A 62 0.32 17.14 1.20
N LEU A 63 0.03 17.60 2.43
CA LEU A 63 -0.34 19.00 2.69
C LEU A 63 0.79 19.97 2.35
N GLY A 64 2.04 19.61 2.66
CA GLY A 64 3.21 20.41 2.29
C GLY A 64 3.34 20.56 0.77
N GLN A 65 3.14 19.46 0.02
CA GLN A 65 3.13 19.50 -1.44
C GLN A 65 1.97 20.35 -1.97
N ALA A 66 0.78 20.16 -1.42
CA ALA A 66 -0.41 20.92 -1.80
C ALA A 66 -0.26 22.43 -1.56
N TYR A 67 0.43 22.81 -0.48
CA TYR A 67 0.75 24.22 -0.22
C TYR A 67 1.65 24.81 -1.31
N GLY A 68 2.66 24.07 -1.76
CA GLY A 68 3.51 24.49 -2.89
C GLY A 68 2.70 24.66 -4.18
N ASP A 69 1.87 23.67 -4.53
CA ASP A 69 1.03 23.71 -5.73
C ASP A 69 0.03 24.88 -5.69
N ILE A 70 -0.58 25.17 -4.53
CA ILE A 70 -1.45 26.34 -4.35
C ILE A 70 -0.67 27.65 -4.45
N GLY A 71 0.57 27.69 -3.94
CA GLY A 71 1.47 28.83 -4.10
C GLY A 71 1.73 29.14 -5.57
N LEU A 72 2.12 28.14 -6.36
CA LEU A 72 2.32 28.29 -7.80
C LEU A 72 1.04 28.68 -8.54
N HIS A 73 -0.11 28.14 -8.14
CA HIS A 73 -1.38 28.52 -8.78
C HIS A 73 -1.75 30.00 -8.56
N ASN A 74 -1.43 30.56 -7.39
CA ASN A 74 -1.76 31.95 -7.06
C ASN A 74 -0.69 32.95 -7.51
N ALA A 75 0.51 32.50 -7.84
CA ALA A 75 1.57 33.34 -8.38
C ALA A 75 1.30 33.63 -9.86
N ALA A 76 1.06 34.90 -10.20
CA ALA A 76 0.87 35.33 -11.58
C ALA A 76 2.19 35.18 -12.36
N ASP A 77 3.26 35.79 -11.85
CA ASP A 77 4.64 35.60 -12.31
C ASP A 77 5.53 35.28 -11.10
N LEU A 78 6.55 34.47 -11.31
CA LEU A 78 7.63 34.27 -10.34
C LEU A 78 8.69 35.36 -10.50
N SER A 79 9.45 35.71 -9.46
CA SER A 79 10.58 36.64 -9.66
C SER A 79 11.72 35.98 -10.43
N ASP A 80 12.46 36.75 -11.23
CA ASP A 80 13.60 36.22 -12.01
C ASP A 80 14.65 35.56 -11.11
N GLU A 81 14.77 36.01 -9.86
CA GLU A 81 15.68 35.47 -8.86
C GLU A 81 15.19 34.10 -8.32
N GLU A 82 13.88 33.93 -8.13
CA GLU A 82 13.27 32.63 -7.79
C GLU A 82 13.37 31.64 -8.95
N VAL A 83 13.09 32.09 -10.18
CA VAL A 83 13.21 31.25 -11.38
C VAL A 83 14.67 30.87 -11.61
N GLY A 84 15.61 31.81 -11.41
CA GLY A 84 17.05 31.53 -11.48
C GLY A 84 17.48 30.43 -10.50
N LEU A 85 16.98 30.45 -9.26
CA LEU A 85 17.22 29.38 -8.28
C LEU A 85 16.62 28.04 -8.69
N ILE A 86 15.41 28.04 -9.28
CA ILE A 86 14.76 26.82 -9.76
C ILE A 86 15.55 26.22 -10.94
N LEU A 87 16.09 27.07 -11.81
CA LEU A 87 16.81 26.67 -13.02
C LEU A 87 18.29 26.34 -12.78
N GLU A 88 18.91 26.81 -11.70
CA GLU A 88 20.33 26.58 -11.38
C GLU A 88 20.70 25.08 -11.39
N VAL A 89 19.91 24.27 -10.69
CA VAL A 89 20.18 22.83 -10.54
C VAL A 89 19.87 22.03 -11.81
N PRO A 90 18.73 22.23 -12.50
CA PRO A 90 18.46 21.59 -13.79
C PRO A 90 19.44 21.98 -14.89
N ASN A 91 19.75 23.27 -15.05
CA ASN A 91 20.63 23.74 -16.13
C ASN A 91 22.08 23.30 -15.91
N SER A 92 22.56 23.23 -14.66
CA SER A 92 23.90 22.70 -14.36
C SER A 92 24.06 21.18 -14.54
N GLN A 93 22.94 20.45 -14.61
CA GLN A 93 22.91 19.01 -14.89
C GLN A 93 22.68 18.68 -16.38
N GLY A 94 22.35 19.68 -17.20
CA GLY A 94 22.22 19.54 -18.64
C GLY A 94 23.56 19.30 -19.34
N ASP A 95 23.52 18.87 -20.59
CA ASP A 95 24.71 18.67 -21.43
C ASP A 95 25.25 19.99 -22.04
N GLY A 96 24.68 21.13 -21.65
CA GLY A 96 25.01 22.47 -22.15
C GLY A 96 24.47 22.77 -23.56
N SER A 97 23.63 21.91 -24.14
CA SER A 97 23.07 22.11 -25.48
C SER A 97 21.67 22.73 -25.49
N SER A 98 20.93 22.64 -24.39
CA SER A 98 19.59 23.23 -24.19
C SER A 98 19.43 23.71 -22.74
N GLU A 99 19.80 24.97 -22.49
CA GLU A 99 19.53 25.65 -21.22
C GLU A 99 18.15 26.28 -21.28
N VAL A 100 17.29 25.96 -20.30
CA VAL A 100 15.97 26.58 -20.20
C VAL A 100 16.15 28.01 -19.71
N THR A 101 15.60 28.99 -20.43
CA THR A 101 15.65 30.39 -20.02
C THR A 101 14.57 30.73 -19.00
N THR A 102 14.74 31.87 -18.32
CA THR A 102 13.73 32.41 -17.41
C THR A 102 12.39 32.63 -18.12
N GLU A 103 12.41 33.11 -19.36
CA GLU A 103 11.19 33.36 -20.15
C GLU A 103 10.47 32.07 -20.56
N GLU A 104 11.23 31.03 -20.94
CA GLU A 104 10.67 29.71 -21.25
C GLU A 104 10.01 29.09 -20.02
N TYR A 105 10.65 29.21 -18.85
CA TYR A 105 10.08 28.74 -17.59
C TYR A 105 8.81 29.50 -17.20
N GLN A 106 8.75 30.83 -17.37
CA GLN A 106 7.54 31.61 -17.11
C GLN A 106 6.40 31.22 -18.06
N THR A 107 6.71 31.01 -19.35
CA THR A 107 5.73 30.53 -20.34
C THR A 107 5.15 29.16 -19.94
N PHE A 108 6.02 28.25 -19.48
CA PHE A 108 5.60 26.98 -18.91
C PHE A 108 4.72 27.17 -17.67
N HIS A 109 5.13 28.01 -16.73
CA HIS A 109 4.42 28.26 -15.47
C HIS A 109 3.01 28.82 -15.72
N ASP A 110 2.90 29.78 -16.64
CA ASP A 110 1.62 30.34 -17.07
C ASP A 110 0.72 29.29 -17.74
N ALA A 111 1.27 28.49 -18.66
CA ALA A 111 0.51 27.41 -19.30
C ALA A 111 0.05 26.36 -18.28
N ALA A 112 0.89 26.00 -17.33
CA ALA A 112 0.56 25.06 -16.25
C ALA A 112 -0.51 25.63 -15.30
N ARG A 113 -0.46 26.93 -15.01
CA ARG A 113 -1.46 27.65 -14.20
C ARG A 113 -2.80 27.78 -14.92
N GLU A 114 -2.79 28.17 -16.20
CA GLU A 114 -3.99 28.33 -17.03
C GLU A 114 -4.68 26.99 -17.30
N SER A 115 -3.91 25.91 -17.48
CA SER A 115 -4.47 24.55 -17.56
C SER A 115 -5.28 24.18 -16.31
N GLY A 116 -5.04 24.84 -15.17
CA GLY A 116 -5.63 24.49 -13.89
C GLY A 116 -4.98 23.28 -13.21
N GLY A 117 -3.85 22.78 -13.75
CA GLY A 117 -3.12 21.63 -13.19
C GLY A 117 -2.71 21.84 -11.74
N TYR A 118 -2.11 23.00 -11.41
CA TYR A 118 -1.74 23.36 -10.04
C TYR A 118 -2.95 23.46 -9.09
N ALA A 119 -4.07 24.00 -9.55
CA ALA A 119 -5.29 24.11 -8.74
C ALA A 119 -5.88 22.73 -8.45
N LEU A 120 -6.05 21.90 -9.49
CA LEU A 120 -6.63 20.57 -9.37
C LEU A 120 -5.78 19.70 -8.43
N ARG A 121 -4.46 19.74 -8.61
CA ARG A 121 -3.52 19.02 -7.76
C ARG A 121 -3.52 19.57 -6.34
N GLY A 122 -3.33 20.88 -6.16
CA GLY A 122 -3.24 21.54 -4.86
C GLY A 122 -4.50 21.38 -4.02
N TYR A 123 -5.65 21.90 -4.48
CA TYR A 123 -6.90 21.83 -3.71
C TYR A 123 -7.39 20.37 -3.55
N GLY A 124 -7.17 19.53 -4.56
CA GLY A 124 -7.48 18.11 -4.48
C GLY A 124 -6.68 17.39 -3.41
N LEU A 125 -5.37 17.63 -3.35
CA LEU A 125 -4.49 17.07 -2.32
C LEU A 125 -4.79 17.62 -0.92
N VAL A 126 -5.19 18.88 -0.77
CA VAL A 126 -5.68 19.41 0.52
C VAL A 126 -6.90 18.60 0.99
N LEU A 127 -7.92 18.47 0.13
CA LEU A 127 -9.15 17.75 0.48
C LEU A 127 -8.87 16.27 0.79
N ALA A 128 -8.03 15.62 -0.02
CA ALA A 128 -7.57 14.26 0.21
C ALA A 128 -6.85 14.12 1.55
N SER A 129 -5.95 15.05 1.88
CA SER A 129 -5.18 15.01 3.13
C SER A 129 -6.06 15.20 4.36
N LEU A 130 -7.07 16.08 4.29
CA LEU A 130 -8.05 16.25 5.37
C LEU A 130 -8.85 14.96 5.64
N LEU A 131 -9.28 14.28 4.57
CA LEU A 131 -9.94 12.98 4.65
C LEU A 131 -9.01 11.90 5.22
N LEU A 132 -7.73 11.90 4.84
CA LEU A 132 -6.74 10.96 5.37
C LEU A 132 -6.44 11.21 6.86
N ILE A 133 -6.35 12.47 7.29
CA ILE A 133 -6.15 12.82 8.70
C ILE A 133 -7.37 12.39 9.52
N ALA A 134 -8.58 12.76 9.10
CA ALA A 134 -9.80 12.37 9.78
C ALA A 134 -9.98 10.84 9.81
N GLY A 135 -9.67 10.16 8.70
CA GLY A 135 -9.70 8.70 8.59
C GLY A 135 -8.65 8.04 9.50
N GLY A 136 -7.44 8.58 9.55
CA GLY A 136 -6.34 8.12 10.40
C GLY A 136 -6.66 8.26 11.89
N VAL A 137 -7.24 9.38 12.31
CA VAL A 137 -7.71 9.58 13.69
C VAL A 137 -8.79 8.56 14.04
N MET A 138 -9.78 8.35 13.15
CA MET A 138 -10.82 7.34 13.37
C MET A 138 -10.28 5.91 13.42
N LEU A 139 -9.26 5.58 12.62
CA LEU A 139 -8.58 4.29 12.67
C LEU A 139 -7.83 4.07 14.00
N ILE A 140 -7.23 5.12 14.57
CA ILE A 140 -6.61 5.06 15.90
C ILE A 140 -7.66 4.75 16.98
N LEU A 141 -8.84 5.34 16.83
CA LEU A 141 -10.02 5.10 17.68
C LEU A 141 -10.74 3.77 17.37
N LEU A 142 -10.23 2.96 16.44
CA LEU A 142 -10.81 1.68 16.00
C LEU A 142 -12.25 1.80 15.46
N ASN A 143 -12.59 2.95 14.85
CA ASN A 143 -13.87 3.15 14.19
C ASN A 143 -13.80 2.70 12.72
N GLY A 144 -14.66 1.76 12.32
CA GLY A 144 -14.73 1.24 10.95
C GLY A 144 -15.00 2.31 9.87
N LEU A 145 -15.63 3.43 10.24
CA LEU A 145 -15.77 4.58 9.32
C LEU A 145 -14.43 5.18 8.91
N GLY A 146 -13.41 5.10 9.76
CA GLY A 146 -12.07 5.63 9.47
C GLY A 146 -11.43 4.99 8.25
N ALA A 147 -11.60 3.67 8.09
CA ALA A 147 -11.07 2.94 6.94
C ALA A 147 -11.74 3.37 5.62
N LYS A 148 -13.07 3.58 5.65
CA LYS A 148 -13.82 4.05 4.47
C LYS A 148 -13.42 5.48 4.10
N LEU A 149 -13.29 6.35 5.10
CA LEU A 149 -12.90 7.74 4.91
C LEU A 149 -11.47 7.82 4.35
N ALA A 150 -10.53 7.05 4.90
CA ALA A 150 -9.16 6.98 4.43
C ALA A 150 -9.06 6.49 2.98
N VAL A 151 -9.82 5.46 2.59
CA VAL A 151 -9.86 5.00 1.19
C VAL A 151 -10.49 6.04 0.26
N SER A 152 -11.53 6.74 0.71
CA SER A 152 -12.12 7.83 -0.09
C SER A 152 -11.12 8.98 -0.32
N GLY A 153 -10.38 9.37 0.72
CA GLY A 153 -9.34 10.40 0.63
C GLY A 153 -8.17 9.96 -0.27
N ALA A 154 -7.69 8.72 -0.11
CA ALA A 154 -6.63 8.19 -0.96
C ALA A 154 -7.05 8.08 -2.43
N THR A 155 -8.27 7.64 -2.70
CA THR A 155 -8.81 7.58 -4.08
C THR A 155 -8.94 8.98 -4.67
N LEU A 156 -9.47 9.93 -3.90
CA LEU A 156 -9.60 11.31 -4.35
C LEU A 156 -8.23 11.90 -4.69
N GLY A 157 -7.27 11.75 -3.78
CA GLY A 157 -5.92 12.25 -3.99
C GLY A 157 -5.19 11.55 -5.14
N LEU A 158 -5.46 10.26 -5.38
CA LEU A 158 -4.94 9.54 -6.55
C LEU A 158 -5.47 10.19 -7.83
N VAL A 159 -6.78 10.40 -7.93
CA VAL A 159 -7.40 10.98 -9.13
C VAL A 159 -6.96 12.44 -9.32
N SER A 160 -7.08 13.28 -8.30
CA SER A 160 -6.73 14.70 -8.41
C SER A 160 -5.22 14.91 -8.58
N GLY A 161 -4.40 14.15 -7.86
CA GLY A 161 -2.95 14.22 -7.93
C GLY A 161 -2.41 13.76 -9.27
N THR A 162 -2.90 12.63 -9.81
CA THR A 162 -2.47 12.15 -11.13
C THR A 162 -2.99 13.02 -12.26
N ALA A 163 -4.28 13.41 -12.24
CA ALA A 163 -4.85 14.28 -13.27
C ALA A 163 -4.15 15.65 -13.30
N GLY A 164 -3.99 16.30 -12.13
CA GLY A 164 -3.29 17.59 -12.06
C GLY A 164 -1.82 17.48 -12.48
N SER A 165 -1.12 16.41 -12.10
CA SER A 165 0.27 16.18 -12.53
C SER A 165 0.40 15.97 -14.04
N LEU A 166 -0.55 15.26 -14.67
CA LEU A 166 -0.57 15.09 -16.12
C LEU A 166 -0.81 16.40 -16.85
N MET A 167 -1.62 17.31 -16.30
CA MET A 167 -1.86 18.64 -16.88
C MET A 167 -0.60 19.52 -16.80
N VAL A 168 0.09 19.52 -15.65
CA VAL A 168 1.37 20.22 -15.49
C VAL A 168 2.44 19.62 -16.41
N LYS A 169 2.51 18.29 -16.53
CA LYS A 169 3.41 17.62 -17.49
C LYS A 169 3.08 18.03 -18.93
N GLY A 170 1.80 18.11 -19.29
CA GLY A 170 1.39 18.53 -20.63
C GLY A 170 1.90 19.93 -21.00
N ALA A 171 1.92 20.86 -20.03
CA ALA A 171 2.52 22.18 -20.22
C ALA A 171 4.06 22.13 -20.28
N ALA A 172 4.69 21.20 -19.54
CA ALA A 172 6.13 20.98 -19.62
C ALA A 172 6.55 20.43 -20.99
N ASP A 173 5.80 19.48 -21.54
CA ASP A 173 6.08 18.86 -22.84
C ASP A 173 6.02 19.87 -24.00
N THR A 174 5.33 21.01 -23.84
CA THR A 174 5.19 22.03 -24.88
C THR A 174 6.20 23.18 -24.77
N HIS A 175 6.79 23.41 -23.59
CA HIS A 175 7.56 24.62 -23.30
C HIS A 175 8.93 24.37 -22.66
N LEU A 176 9.21 23.16 -22.19
CA LEU A 176 10.45 22.82 -21.51
C LEU A 176 11.21 21.74 -22.29
N GLU A 177 12.53 21.79 -22.21
CA GLU A 177 13.42 20.77 -22.77
C GLU A 177 14.41 20.26 -21.72
N GLY A 178 15.12 19.18 -22.06
CA GLY A 178 16.21 18.66 -21.25
C GLY A 178 15.80 18.09 -19.88
N VAL A 179 16.63 18.38 -18.87
CA VAL A 179 16.52 17.80 -17.51
C VAL A 179 15.23 18.23 -16.80
N LEU A 180 14.73 19.43 -17.09
CA LEU A 180 13.55 19.96 -16.40
C LEU A 180 12.26 19.25 -16.84
N LEU A 181 12.11 18.96 -18.14
CA LEU A 181 11.01 18.13 -18.66
C LEU A 181 11.03 16.74 -18.01
N LEU A 182 12.20 16.10 -17.98
CA LEU A 182 12.37 14.78 -17.35
C LEU A 182 11.99 14.82 -15.87
N THR A 183 12.29 15.91 -15.17
CA THR A 183 11.95 16.09 -13.75
C THR A 183 10.43 16.10 -13.55
N TYR A 184 9.68 16.81 -14.38
CA TYR A 184 8.21 16.82 -14.32
C TYR A 184 7.59 15.48 -14.72
N GLU A 185 8.20 14.77 -15.66
CA GLU A 185 7.79 13.42 -16.03
C GLU A 185 7.98 12.43 -14.86
N ILE A 186 9.16 12.40 -14.25
CA ILE A 186 9.45 11.53 -13.10
C ILE A 186 8.52 11.87 -11.93
N THR A 187 8.31 13.16 -11.66
CA THR A 187 7.42 13.62 -10.58
C THR A 187 5.98 13.14 -10.78
N THR A 188 5.51 13.12 -12.02
CA THR A 188 4.17 12.60 -12.37
C THR A 188 4.05 11.11 -12.06
N TYR A 189 5.04 10.30 -12.46
CA TYR A 189 5.03 8.86 -12.16
C TYR A 189 5.18 8.58 -10.67
N LEU A 190 6.07 9.31 -9.99
CA LEU A 190 6.30 9.16 -8.56
C LEU A 190 5.01 9.46 -7.77
N CYS A 191 4.31 10.56 -8.10
CA CYS A 191 3.03 10.89 -7.49
C CYS A 191 2.00 9.76 -7.67
N GLY A 192 1.86 9.22 -8.88
CA GLY A 192 0.96 8.10 -9.16
C GLY A 192 1.27 6.86 -8.32
N VAL A 193 2.54 6.43 -8.30
CA VAL A 193 2.97 5.25 -7.53
C VAL A 193 2.76 5.46 -6.03
N CYS A 194 3.13 6.62 -5.49
CA CYS A 194 2.94 6.95 -4.08
C CYS A 194 1.47 6.91 -3.69
N MET A 195 0.58 7.48 -4.52
CA MET A 195 -0.85 7.50 -4.22
C MET A 195 -1.51 6.11 -4.30
N VAL A 196 -1.04 5.25 -5.22
CA VAL A 196 -1.45 3.83 -5.25
C VAL A 196 -1.00 3.12 -3.97
N MET A 197 0.23 3.36 -3.50
CA MET A 197 0.67 2.80 -2.22
C MET A 197 -0.14 3.31 -1.03
N CYS A 198 -0.47 4.62 -0.98
CA CYS A 198 -1.34 5.21 0.03
C CYS A 198 -2.73 4.55 0.04
N LEU A 199 -3.31 4.31 -1.13
CA LEU A 199 -4.59 3.61 -1.28
C LEU A 199 -4.50 2.17 -0.78
N GLY A 200 -3.42 1.46 -1.12
CA GLY A 200 -3.15 0.12 -0.60
C GLY A 200 -3.11 0.09 0.92
N MET A 201 -2.34 0.98 1.54
CA MET A 201 -2.26 1.09 3.00
C MET A 201 -3.61 1.44 3.64
N ALA A 202 -4.38 2.34 3.03
CA ALA A 202 -5.71 2.70 3.52
C ALA A 202 -6.72 1.55 3.41
N ALA A 203 -6.58 0.67 2.41
CA ALA A 203 -7.46 -0.48 2.20
C ALA A 203 -7.12 -1.70 3.07
N LEU A 204 -5.86 -1.83 3.52
CA LEU A 204 -5.39 -2.97 4.33
C LEU A 204 -6.29 -3.32 5.53
N PRO A 205 -6.76 -2.36 6.35
CA PRO A 205 -7.63 -2.67 7.50
C PRO A 205 -8.98 -3.29 7.11
N MET A 206 -9.44 -3.08 5.87
CA MET A 206 -10.69 -3.66 5.38
C MET A 206 -10.51 -5.05 4.78
N ILE A 207 -9.35 -5.33 4.18
CA ILE A 207 -9.07 -6.61 3.52
C ILE A 207 -8.57 -7.66 4.52
N ASN A 208 -7.79 -7.25 5.53
CA ASN A 208 -7.30 -8.16 6.55
C ASN A 208 -8.40 -8.53 7.55
N ALA A 209 -8.77 -9.81 7.61
CA ALA A 209 -9.81 -10.34 8.48
C ALA A 209 -9.60 -9.99 9.97
N ARG A 210 -8.35 -10.03 10.46
CA ARG A 210 -8.02 -9.72 11.87
C ARG A 210 -8.22 -8.24 12.19
N ALA A 211 -7.83 -7.36 11.27
CA ALA A 211 -8.01 -5.92 11.40
C ALA A 211 -9.48 -5.52 11.24
N ARG A 212 -10.20 -6.17 10.32
CA ARG A 212 -11.63 -5.95 10.10
C ARG A 212 -12.46 -6.35 11.32
N LEU A 213 -12.13 -7.45 11.98
CA LEU A 213 -12.77 -7.85 13.25
C LEU A 213 -12.52 -6.85 14.38
N ALA A 214 -11.37 -6.16 14.38
CA ALA A 214 -11.09 -5.10 15.34
C ALA A 214 -11.87 -3.80 15.05
N LEU A 215 -12.19 -3.54 13.78
CA LEU A 215 -12.93 -2.34 13.34
C LEU A 215 -14.46 -2.52 13.36
N TYR A 216 -14.95 -3.76 13.22
CA TYR A 216 -16.37 -4.10 13.17
C TYR A 216 -16.69 -5.25 14.15
N PRO A 217 -16.76 -4.97 15.46
CA PRO A 217 -16.97 -6.00 16.48
C PRO A 217 -18.32 -6.72 16.37
N GLU A 218 -19.29 -6.15 15.66
CA GLU A 218 -20.63 -6.71 15.45
C GLU A 218 -20.68 -7.84 14.40
N HIS A 219 -19.62 -8.00 13.60
CA HIS A 219 -19.51 -9.09 12.62
C HIS A 219 -18.67 -10.27 13.16
N LYS A 220 -18.82 -10.61 14.44
CA LYS A 220 -18.21 -11.83 15.00
C LYS A 220 -18.81 -13.05 14.29
N VAL A 221 -17.96 -13.75 13.54
CA VAL A 221 -18.29 -15.05 12.97
C VAL A 221 -18.20 -16.07 14.09
N THR A 222 -19.34 -16.57 14.56
CA THR A 222 -19.40 -17.72 15.45
C THR A 222 -19.31 -18.99 14.61
N LEU A 223 -18.32 -19.84 14.89
CA LEU A 223 -18.26 -21.18 14.31
C LEU A 223 -19.43 -21.98 14.92
N SER A 224 -20.41 -22.34 14.10
CA SER A 224 -21.40 -23.33 14.50
C SER A 224 -20.72 -24.69 14.48
N THR A 225 -20.45 -25.26 15.65
CA THR A 225 -20.12 -26.68 15.76
C THR A 225 -21.43 -27.45 15.61
N GLU A 226 -21.72 -27.97 14.40
CA GLU A 226 -22.72 -29.02 14.24
C GLU A 226 -22.28 -30.19 15.13
N THR A 227 -23.05 -30.42 16.18
CA THR A 227 -22.90 -31.55 17.09
C THR A 227 -24.00 -32.52 16.65
N ASP A 228 -23.64 -33.47 15.80
CA ASP A 228 -24.45 -34.65 15.48
C ASP A 228 -24.22 -35.74 16.53
#